data_AF-A0A9R0Y4L6-F1
#
_entry.id   AF-A0A9R0Y4L6-F1
#
_cell.length_a   1.000
_cell.length_b   1.000
_cell.length_c   1.000
_cell.angle_alpha   90.00
_cell.angle_beta   90.00
_cell.angle_gamma   90.00
#
_symmetry.space_group_name_H-M   'P 1'
#
loop_
_entity.id
_entity.type
_entity.pdbx_description
1 polymer ?
#
loop_
_entity_poly.entity_id
_entity_poly.type
_entity_poly.pdbx_seq_one_letter_code
_entity_poly.pdbx_strand_id
1 'polypeptide(L)'
;MPSWRALARRQRHVIPSPSQSLARPQVLEPATTSFASRAAAHQAGSSSSAMSSRVAGSVLLRHLGPRVFGPTTPAAQRPLLAGGEGGAVAVAMWARPLSTSAAREEATASKDNVASTAAATAEAMQAAKADAVQAAKEGKSPAASSYWGIVPAKLVNKDGAEWKWSCFRPWEAYTSDTTIDLSKHHKPKVLLDKIAYWTVKSLRVPTDIFFQRRYGCRAMMLETVAAVPGMVGGMLLHLRSLRRFEQSGGWIRALLEEAENERMHLMTFMEVANPKWYERPLVLAVQGVFFNAYFLGYIVSPKFAHRVVGYLEEEAIHSYTEFLRDLEAGRIENVPAPRIAIDYWRLPADARLKDVVTVVRADEAHHRDVNHFAADIHFQGLELNKTPAPLGYH
;
A
#
# COMPACT_ATOMS: atom_id res chain seq x y z
N MET A 1 -48.01 -5.92 -11.90
CA MET A 1 -47.00 -4.97 -11.38
C MET A 1 -46.44 -4.16 -12.56
N PRO A 2 -46.51 -2.82 -12.55
CA PRO A 2 -46.07 -1.99 -13.68
C PRO A 2 -44.55 -1.78 -13.67
N SER A 3 -43.96 -1.70 -14.86
CA SER A 3 -42.52 -1.63 -15.09
C SER A 3 -41.88 -0.31 -14.66
N TRP A 4 -40.63 -0.41 -14.22
CA TRP A 4 -39.76 0.65 -13.65
C TRP A 4 -39.55 1.92 -14.49
N ARG A 5 -40.08 2.01 -15.71
CA ARG A 5 -39.96 3.20 -16.58
C ARG A 5 -40.99 4.30 -16.29
N ALA A 6 -41.93 4.08 -15.37
CA ALA A 6 -42.99 5.03 -15.02
C ALA A 6 -42.67 5.98 -13.85
N LEU A 7 -41.58 5.78 -13.09
CA LEU A 7 -41.24 6.62 -11.93
C LEU A 7 -40.34 7.84 -12.23
N ALA A 8 -39.80 7.96 -13.45
CA ALA A 8 -38.83 9.01 -13.80
C ALA A 8 -39.44 10.27 -14.48
N ARG A 9 -40.78 10.44 -14.46
CA ARG A 9 -41.48 11.59 -15.11
C ARG A 9 -42.33 12.42 -14.16
N ARG A 10 -41.97 12.53 -12.89
CA ARG A 10 -42.79 13.26 -11.90
C ARG A 10 -42.02 14.16 -10.95
N GLN A 11 -41.02 14.89 -11.44
CA GLN A 11 -40.55 16.14 -10.80
C GLN A 11 -40.07 17.14 -11.86
N ARG A 12 -41.02 17.88 -12.44
CA ARG A 12 -40.80 19.21 -13.02
C ARG A 12 -41.96 20.08 -12.55
N HIS A 13 -41.63 21.17 -11.87
CA HIS A 13 -42.42 22.35 -11.46
C HIS A 13 -41.79 22.84 -10.14
N VAL A 14 -41.51 24.11 -9.84
CA VAL A 14 -41.79 25.43 -10.42
C VAL A 14 -40.75 26.39 -9.81
N ILE A 15 -40.29 27.37 -10.60
CA ILE A 15 -39.45 28.50 -10.18
C ILE A 15 -40.30 29.53 -9.42
N PRO A 16 -39.73 30.26 -8.45
CA PRO A 16 -39.88 31.71 -8.50
C PRO A 16 -38.56 32.47 -8.29
N SER A 17 -38.29 33.44 -9.16
CA SER A 17 -37.36 34.56 -8.92
C SER A 17 -37.99 35.59 -7.97
N PRO A 18 -37.18 36.43 -7.31
CA PRO A 18 -37.20 37.84 -7.73
C PRO A 18 -35.83 38.58 -7.69
N SER A 19 -35.65 39.41 -8.72
CA SER A 19 -35.05 40.76 -8.79
C SER A 19 -33.84 41.20 -7.95
N GLN A 20 -32.74 41.44 -8.69
CA GLN A 20 -31.77 42.55 -8.70
C GLN A 20 -31.78 43.65 -7.59
N SER A 21 -30.59 43.94 -7.07
CA SER A 21 -30.06 45.31 -6.92
C SER A 21 -28.53 45.31 -6.76
N LEU A 22 -27.84 46.04 -7.63
CA LEU A 22 -26.41 46.34 -7.63
C LEU A 22 -26.04 47.34 -6.52
N ALA A 23 -24.95 47.11 -5.78
CA ALA A 23 -24.04 48.15 -5.28
C ALA A 23 -22.78 47.55 -4.60
N ARG A 24 -21.61 47.92 -5.11
CA ARG A 24 -20.28 47.91 -4.45
C ARG A 24 -19.56 49.17 -4.94
N PRO A 25 -18.51 49.71 -4.30
CA PRO A 25 -17.92 49.39 -2.99
C PRO A 25 -17.72 50.64 -2.10
N GLN A 26 -17.45 50.47 -0.80
CA GLN A 26 -16.73 51.47 -0.01
C GLN A 26 -15.52 50.84 0.68
N VAL A 27 -14.40 51.54 0.50
CA VAL A 27 -13.09 51.36 1.09
C VAL A 27 -13.10 52.04 2.46
N LEU A 28 -12.56 51.41 3.50
CA LEU A 28 -12.13 52.12 4.70
C LEU A 28 -10.81 51.51 5.23
N GLU A 29 -9.82 52.38 5.36
CA GLU A 29 -8.47 52.20 5.90
C GLU A 29 -8.45 52.00 7.43
N PRO A 30 -7.33 51.54 8.03
CA PRO A 30 -7.24 51.12 9.42
C PRO A 30 -6.88 52.27 10.38
N ALA A 31 -7.49 52.26 11.57
CA ALA A 31 -7.12 53.14 12.67
C ALA A 31 -6.11 52.45 13.61
N THR A 32 -4.96 53.11 13.77
CA THR A 32 -3.92 52.86 14.77
C THR A 32 -4.40 53.23 16.18
N THR A 33 -4.08 52.40 17.18
CA THR A 33 -4.03 52.84 18.59
C THR A 33 -2.75 52.33 19.26
N SER A 34 -1.92 53.31 19.60
CA SER A 34 -0.80 53.27 20.53
C SER A 34 -1.33 53.21 21.97
N PHE A 35 -0.68 52.46 22.85
CA PHE A 35 -0.65 52.75 24.28
C PHE A 35 0.77 52.54 24.82
N ALA A 36 1.19 53.51 25.62
CA ALA A 36 2.53 53.75 26.10
C ALA A 36 2.76 53.23 27.54
N SER A 37 4.03 53.37 27.97
CA SER A 37 4.56 53.36 29.34
C SER A 37 5.00 51.98 29.85
N ARG A 38 6.19 51.78 30.44
CA ARG A 38 7.02 52.69 31.24
C ARG A 38 8.46 52.15 31.32
N ALA A 39 9.43 53.06 31.33
CA ALA A 39 10.87 52.79 31.47
C ALA A 39 11.34 52.89 32.93
N ALA A 40 12.45 52.19 33.25
CA ALA A 40 13.59 52.58 34.12
C ALA A 40 14.31 51.27 34.56
N ALA A 41 15.53 50.93 34.13
CA ALA A 41 16.85 51.57 34.25
C ALA A 41 17.66 51.10 35.49
N HIS A 42 18.83 50.50 35.20
CA HIS A 42 20.14 50.42 35.89
C HIS A 42 20.71 48.99 35.88
N GLN A 43 21.75 48.65 35.08
CA GLN A 43 23.20 48.92 35.25
C GLN A 43 23.74 48.52 36.64
N ALA A 44 24.89 47.88 36.84
CA ALA A 44 25.97 47.35 36.01
C ALA A 44 26.97 46.61 36.95
N GLY A 45 27.92 45.85 36.38
CA GLY A 45 29.20 45.45 37.04
C GLY A 45 29.26 43.95 37.38
N SER A 46 30.01 43.10 36.65
CA SER A 46 31.48 42.93 36.67
C SER A 46 31.97 42.39 38.03
N SER A 47 32.77 41.34 38.21
CA SER A 47 33.59 40.46 37.36
C SER A 47 34.31 39.47 38.29
N SER A 48 34.58 38.26 37.79
CA SER A 48 35.80 37.43 38.02
C SER A 48 36.29 37.15 39.46
N SER A 49 36.35 35.87 39.83
CA SER A 49 37.66 35.20 40.04
C SER A 49 37.51 33.67 40.21
N ALA A 50 38.48 32.97 39.64
CA ALA A 50 38.63 31.52 39.56
C ALA A 50 38.99 30.83 40.89
N MET A 51 38.79 29.50 40.95
CA MET A 51 39.86 28.57 41.30
C MET A 51 39.54 27.14 40.83
N SER A 52 40.57 26.51 40.28
CA SER A 52 40.64 25.12 39.82
C SER A 52 41.46 24.32 40.83
N SER A 53 41.12 23.06 41.08
CA SER A 53 42.12 22.02 41.28
C SER A 53 41.57 20.62 40.90
N ARG A 54 42.46 19.86 40.26
CA ARG A 54 42.29 18.55 39.63
C ARG A 54 42.57 17.41 40.61
N VAL A 55 42.45 16.19 40.07
CA VAL A 55 43.26 14.95 40.26
C VAL A 55 42.35 13.81 40.76
N ALA A 56 41.92 12.86 39.93
CA ALA A 56 42.59 11.78 39.17
C ALA A 56 42.42 10.42 39.89
N GLY A 57 42.22 9.36 39.11
CA GLY A 57 42.26 7.99 39.62
C GLY A 57 41.58 6.96 38.72
N SER A 58 42.24 6.59 37.64
CA SER A 58 41.93 5.47 36.74
C SER A 58 42.78 4.24 37.08
N VAL A 59 42.19 3.03 37.13
CA VAL A 59 42.84 1.70 37.02
C VAL A 59 41.81 0.72 36.41
N LEU A 60 41.87 0.34 35.12
CA LEU A 60 42.49 -0.89 34.52
C LEU A 60 42.01 -2.21 35.19
N LEU A 61 41.45 -3.21 34.49
CA LEU A 61 42.08 -3.98 33.42
C LEU A 61 41.07 -4.71 32.50
N ARG A 62 41.44 -4.73 31.21
CA ARG A 62 41.03 -5.69 30.16
C ARG A 62 41.56 -7.10 30.45
N HIS A 63 40.80 -8.13 30.08
CA HIS A 63 41.19 -9.45 29.53
C HIS A 63 39.85 -10.15 29.21
N LEU A 64 39.48 -10.69 28.04
CA LEU A 64 40.13 -11.17 26.82
C LEU A 64 39.09 -11.13 25.68
N GLY A 65 39.54 -10.93 24.43
CA GLY A 65 38.77 -11.21 23.23
C GLY A 65 38.97 -12.65 22.70
N PRO A 66 38.65 -12.98 21.43
CA PRO A 66 37.53 -13.86 21.06
C PRO A 66 37.96 -15.21 20.43
N ARG A 67 37.11 -16.25 20.53
CA ARG A 67 37.08 -17.46 19.66
C ARG A 67 35.64 -18.01 19.60
N VAL A 68 34.93 -18.03 18.46
CA VAL A 68 35.02 -18.92 17.27
C VAL A 68 34.30 -20.28 17.47
N PHE A 69 33.15 -20.42 16.78
CA PHE A 69 32.44 -21.59 16.21
C PHE A 69 32.11 -22.87 17.03
N GLY A 70 30.86 -23.36 16.85
CA GLY A 70 30.56 -24.79 16.72
C GLY A 70 29.35 -25.32 17.51
N PRO A 71 28.35 -25.98 16.89
CA PRO A 71 27.17 -26.51 17.56
C PRO A 71 27.43 -27.92 18.12
N THR A 72 26.92 -28.22 19.30
CA THR A 72 26.91 -29.57 19.87
C THR A 72 25.61 -30.30 19.49
N THR A 73 25.74 -31.28 18.60
CA THR A 73 24.82 -32.42 18.48
C THR A 73 25.02 -33.39 19.65
N PRO A 74 23.96 -34.08 20.10
CA PRO A 74 24.08 -35.47 20.52
C PRO A 74 23.42 -36.38 19.49
N ALA A 75 24.18 -37.40 19.10
CA ALA A 75 23.77 -38.47 18.21
C ALA A 75 22.84 -39.47 18.91
N ALA A 76 21.84 -39.91 18.14
CA ALA A 76 21.33 -41.27 17.99
C ALA A 76 21.25 -42.20 19.22
N GLN A 77 20.01 -42.55 19.58
CA GLN A 77 19.65 -43.93 19.93
C GLN A 77 18.41 -44.35 19.13
N ARG A 78 18.58 -45.37 18.28
CA ARG A 78 17.49 -46.20 17.74
C ARG A 78 17.13 -47.28 18.77
N PRO A 79 15.89 -47.75 18.78
CA PRO A 79 15.67 -49.19 18.83
C PRO A 79 14.91 -49.73 17.62
N LEU A 80 15.13 -51.03 17.41
CA LEU A 80 14.66 -51.89 16.33
C LEU A 80 13.15 -52.15 16.34
N LEU A 81 12.70 -52.60 15.17
CA LEU A 81 11.39 -53.11 14.78
C LEU A 81 10.82 -54.24 15.67
N ALA A 82 9.50 -54.24 15.85
CA ALA A 82 8.68 -55.45 15.97
C ALA A 82 7.29 -55.16 15.36
N GLY A 83 6.85 -56.03 14.45
CA GLY A 83 5.58 -55.93 13.74
C GLY A 83 4.36 -56.30 14.57
N GLY A 84 3.19 -55.88 14.11
CA GLY A 84 1.89 -56.26 14.66
C GLY A 84 0.76 -55.54 13.92
N GLU A 85 -0.21 -56.32 13.47
CA GLU A 85 -1.24 -56.01 12.48
C GLU A 85 -2.40 -55.12 12.99
N GLY A 86 -3.10 -54.48 12.04
CA GLY A 86 -4.57 -54.37 12.04
C GLY A 86 -5.23 -53.19 12.78
N GLY A 87 -6.06 -52.41 12.05
CA GLY A 87 -7.16 -51.65 12.65
C GLY A 87 -7.39 -50.25 12.09
N ALA A 88 -8.09 -50.15 10.96
CA ALA A 88 -8.64 -48.89 10.45
C ALA A 88 -9.85 -48.45 11.29
N VAL A 89 -9.89 -47.19 11.72
CA VAL A 89 -11.10 -46.55 12.23
C VAL A 89 -11.38 -45.30 11.39
N ALA A 90 -12.33 -45.44 10.46
CA ALA A 90 -12.91 -44.35 9.70
C ALA A 90 -14.09 -43.77 10.50
N VAL A 91 -14.05 -42.48 10.82
CA VAL A 91 -15.21 -41.74 11.36
C VAL A 91 -15.91 -41.05 10.19
N ALA A 92 -17.11 -41.55 9.85
CA ALA A 92 -17.97 -41.00 8.83
C ALA A 92 -18.75 -39.77 9.35
N MET A 93 -18.55 -38.61 8.73
CA MET A 93 -19.45 -37.46 8.90
C MET A 93 -20.60 -37.54 7.89
N TRP A 94 -21.82 -37.51 8.41
CA TRP A 94 -23.06 -37.50 7.64
C TRP A 94 -23.37 -36.09 7.12
N ALA A 95 -23.54 -35.96 5.81
CA ALA A 95 -24.10 -34.78 5.17
C ALA A 95 -25.63 -34.82 5.18
N ARG A 96 -26.28 -33.66 5.34
CA ARG A 96 -27.68 -33.43 4.98
C ARG A 96 -27.77 -32.25 4.00
N PRO A 97 -28.52 -32.36 2.88
CA PRO A 97 -28.57 -31.31 1.87
C PRO A 97 -29.75 -30.36 2.10
N LEU A 98 -29.55 -29.07 1.87
CA LEU A 98 -30.62 -28.16 1.44
C LEU A 98 -30.20 -27.53 0.11
N SER A 99 -31.09 -27.66 -0.88
CA SER A 99 -30.98 -27.11 -2.23
C SER A 99 -31.95 -25.95 -2.37
N THR A 100 -31.48 -24.78 -2.79
CA THR A 100 -32.26 -23.81 -3.57
C THR A 100 -31.34 -23.16 -4.61
N SER A 101 -31.86 -23.05 -5.82
CA SER A 101 -31.17 -23.04 -7.12
C SER A 101 -30.72 -21.68 -7.65
N ALA A 102 -30.45 -20.68 -6.79
CA ALA A 102 -29.99 -19.37 -7.24
C ALA A 102 -28.45 -19.19 -7.24
N ALA A 103 -27.70 -20.15 -6.70
CA ALA A 103 -26.24 -20.09 -6.58
C ALA A 103 -25.48 -20.84 -7.70
N ARG A 104 -26.15 -21.23 -8.79
CA ARG A 104 -25.58 -22.15 -9.78
C ARG A 104 -24.93 -21.46 -10.98
N GLU A 105 -25.22 -20.19 -11.26
CA GLU A 105 -24.61 -19.47 -12.39
C GLU A 105 -23.43 -18.58 -11.98
N GLU A 106 -23.35 -18.12 -10.73
CA GLU A 106 -22.23 -17.32 -10.23
C GLU A 106 -21.07 -18.18 -9.66
N ALA A 107 -21.39 -19.41 -9.25
CA ALA A 107 -20.40 -20.35 -8.71
C ALA A 107 -19.60 -21.10 -9.79
N THR A 108 -20.03 -21.10 -11.06
CA THR A 108 -19.30 -21.76 -12.15
C THR A 108 -18.10 -20.92 -12.59
N ALA A 109 -18.25 -19.61 -12.76
CA ALA A 109 -17.14 -18.72 -13.12
C ALA A 109 -16.05 -18.62 -12.03
N SER A 110 -16.43 -18.71 -10.75
CA SER A 110 -15.48 -18.68 -9.62
C SER A 110 -14.79 -20.03 -9.39
N LYS A 111 -15.48 -21.16 -9.59
CA LYS A 111 -14.87 -22.50 -9.44
C LYS A 111 -13.91 -22.83 -10.58
N ASP A 112 -14.18 -22.38 -11.79
CA ASP A 112 -13.28 -22.61 -12.93
C ASP A 112 -11.95 -21.90 -12.75
N ASN A 113 -11.94 -20.72 -12.10
CA ASN A 113 -10.71 -19.99 -11.76
C ASN A 113 -9.93 -20.64 -10.60
N VAL A 114 -10.60 -21.09 -9.53
CA VAL A 114 -9.93 -21.71 -8.38
C VAL A 114 -9.40 -23.11 -8.72
N ALA A 115 -10.17 -23.91 -9.46
CA ALA A 115 -9.77 -25.24 -9.88
C ALA A 115 -8.66 -25.21 -10.95
N SER A 116 -8.71 -24.28 -11.91
CA SER A 116 -7.62 -24.07 -12.87
C SER A 116 -6.35 -23.55 -12.21
N THR A 117 -6.47 -22.71 -11.18
CA THR A 117 -5.32 -22.23 -10.39
C THR A 117 -4.68 -23.38 -9.59
N ALA A 118 -5.48 -24.25 -8.97
CA ALA A 118 -4.97 -25.40 -8.24
C ALA A 118 -4.31 -26.44 -9.17
N ALA A 119 -4.91 -26.70 -10.34
CA ALA A 119 -4.36 -27.60 -11.35
C ALA A 119 -3.05 -27.06 -11.95
N ALA A 120 -3.02 -25.77 -12.33
CA ALA A 120 -1.81 -25.12 -12.84
C ALA A 120 -0.68 -25.06 -11.79
N THR A 121 -1.02 -24.87 -10.51
CA THR A 121 -0.05 -24.92 -9.41
C THR A 121 0.53 -26.33 -9.23
N ALA A 122 -0.32 -27.37 -9.32
CA ALA A 122 0.11 -28.76 -9.21
C ALA A 122 0.98 -29.18 -10.40
N GLU A 123 0.63 -28.79 -11.62
CA GLU A 123 1.41 -29.07 -12.84
C GLU A 123 2.76 -28.35 -12.81
N ALA A 124 2.80 -27.08 -12.40
CA ALA A 124 4.05 -26.33 -12.24
C ALA A 124 4.97 -26.95 -11.16
N MET A 125 4.40 -27.44 -10.04
CA MET A 125 5.17 -28.13 -9.00
C MET A 125 5.71 -29.49 -9.46
N GLN A 126 4.97 -30.22 -10.30
CA GLN A 126 5.43 -31.51 -10.84
C GLN A 126 6.53 -31.33 -11.89
N ALA A 127 6.40 -30.33 -12.77
CA ALA A 127 7.44 -29.99 -13.74
C ALA A 127 8.74 -29.54 -13.04
N ALA A 128 8.63 -28.71 -12.00
CA ALA A 128 9.77 -28.28 -11.18
C ALA A 128 10.52 -29.47 -10.55
N LYS A 129 9.80 -30.51 -10.14
CA LYS A 129 10.36 -31.71 -9.53
C LYS A 129 11.10 -32.58 -10.54
N ALA A 130 10.61 -32.66 -11.79
CA ALA A 130 11.27 -33.39 -12.87
C ALA A 130 12.58 -32.69 -13.30
N ASP A 131 12.55 -31.37 -13.46
CA ASP A 131 13.72 -30.56 -13.86
C ASP A 131 14.82 -30.56 -12.78
N ALA A 132 14.44 -30.57 -11.49
CA ALA A 132 15.39 -30.67 -10.39
C ALA A 132 16.14 -32.03 -10.37
N VAL A 133 15.46 -33.13 -10.72
CA VAL A 133 16.09 -34.46 -10.84
C VAL A 133 17.06 -34.50 -12.03
N GLN A 134 16.78 -33.76 -13.09
CA GLN A 134 17.64 -33.69 -14.28
C GLN A 134 18.86 -32.78 -14.06
N ALA A 135 18.69 -31.63 -13.41
CA ALA A 135 19.79 -30.73 -13.04
C ALA A 135 20.78 -31.37 -12.05
N ALA A 136 20.29 -32.23 -11.15
CA ALA A 136 21.14 -33.01 -10.25
C ALA A 136 22.04 -34.04 -10.96
N LYS A 137 21.68 -34.48 -12.18
CA LYS A 137 22.52 -35.37 -13.00
C LYS A 137 23.62 -34.65 -13.78
N GLU A 138 23.54 -33.33 -13.96
CA GLU A 138 24.43 -32.57 -14.84
C GLU A 138 25.56 -31.82 -14.12
N GLY A 139 25.72 -31.97 -12.80
CA GLY A 139 26.92 -31.48 -12.10
C GLY A 139 27.15 -29.97 -12.15
N LYS A 140 26.13 -29.16 -12.46
CA LYS A 140 26.20 -27.69 -12.32
C LYS A 140 25.87 -27.31 -10.88
N SER A 141 26.85 -26.74 -10.18
CA SER A 141 26.72 -26.24 -8.81
C SER A 141 25.49 -25.33 -8.65
N PRO A 142 24.58 -25.59 -7.70
CA PRO A 142 23.41 -24.74 -7.54
C PRO A 142 23.78 -23.49 -6.73
N ALA A 143 23.68 -22.33 -7.36
CA ALA A 143 23.68 -21.04 -6.69
C ALA A 143 22.52 -20.99 -5.67
N ALA A 144 22.83 -20.75 -4.39
CA ALA A 144 21.91 -20.50 -3.25
C ALA A 144 20.70 -21.45 -3.04
N SER A 145 20.60 -22.53 -3.82
CA SER A 145 19.54 -23.54 -3.81
C SER A 145 19.93 -24.79 -2.98
N SER A 146 21.18 -24.87 -2.54
CA SER A 146 21.72 -26.07 -1.88
C SER A 146 21.14 -26.39 -0.51
N TYR A 147 20.70 -25.39 0.28
CA TYR A 147 20.16 -25.66 1.62
C TYR A 147 18.77 -26.31 1.57
N TRP A 148 17.91 -25.85 0.66
CA TRP A 148 16.55 -26.38 0.49
C TRP A 148 16.46 -27.47 -0.59
N GLY A 149 17.47 -27.62 -1.46
CA GLY A 149 17.46 -28.55 -2.59
C GLY A 149 16.41 -28.21 -3.66
N ILE A 150 15.84 -27.00 -3.61
CA ILE A 150 14.79 -26.55 -4.53
C ILE A 150 15.47 -25.77 -5.65
N VAL A 151 15.38 -26.26 -6.88
CA VAL A 151 15.70 -25.48 -8.07
C VAL A 151 14.45 -24.65 -8.40
N PRO A 152 14.52 -23.31 -8.43
CA PRO A 152 13.39 -22.49 -8.83
C PRO A 152 12.93 -22.89 -10.24
N ALA A 153 11.65 -23.25 -10.38
CA ALA A 153 11.07 -23.54 -11.69
C ALA A 153 11.11 -22.30 -12.58
N LYS A 154 11.41 -22.49 -13.86
CA LYS A 154 11.22 -21.43 -14.86
C LYS A 154 9.72 -21.22 -15.03
N LEU A 155 9.25 -20.06 -14.58
CA LEU A 155 7.87 -19.67 -14.78
C LEU A 155 7.70 -19.12 -16.20
N VAL A 156 6.53 -19.34 -16.78
CA VAL A 156 6.14 -18.79 -18.08
C VAL A 156 4.88 -17.95 -17.92
N ASN A 157 4.77 -16.90 -18.73
CA ASN A 157 3.55 -16.12 -18.87
C ASN A 157 2.50 -16.93 -19.67
N LYS A 158 1.26 -16.45 -19.69
CA LYS A 158 0.15 -17.03 -20.48
C LYS A 158 0.48 -17.17 -21.98
N ASP A 159 1.34 -16.28 -22.49
CA ASP A 159 1.80 -16.29 -23.88
C ASP A 159 3.01 -17.23 -24.13
N GLY A 160 3.42 -18.01 -23.13
CA GLY A 160 4.57 -18.92 -23.20
C GLY A 160 5.95 -18.25 -23.07
N ALA A 161 6.00 -16.93 -22.93
CA ALA A 161 7.25 -16.19 -22.69
C ALA A 161 7.80 -16.47 -21.27
N GLU A 162 9.12 -16.63 -21.13
CA GLU A 162 9.77 -16.82 -19.83
C GLU A 162 9.49 -15.62 -18.91
N TRP A 163 8.98 -15.91 -17.72
CA TRP A 163 8.67 -14.92 -16.69
C TRP A 163 9.96 -14.46 -16.02
N LYS A 164 10.27 -13.18 -16.21
CA LYS A 164 11.56 -12.61 -15.79
C LYS A 164 11.57 -12.08 -14.36
N TRP A 165 10.39 -11.94 -13.75
CA TRP A 165 10.24 -11.27 -12.47
C TRP A 165 10.34 -12.27 -11.31
N SER A 166 11.25 -11.99 -10.37
CA SER A 166 11.36 -12.72 -9.12
C SER A 166 10.53 -12.09 -7.99
N CYS A 167 10.19 -10.80 -8.12
CA CYS A 167 9.49 -10.00 -7.11
C CYS A 167 7.97 -10.14 -7.12
N PHE A 168 7.38 -10.71 -8.19
CA PHE A 168 5.97 -11.09 -8.26
C PHE A 168 5.79 -12.23 -9.26
N ARG A 169 4.63 -12.88 -9.21
CA ARG A 169 4.29 -14.09 -9.95
C ARG A 169 3.18 -13.83 -10.98
N PRO A 170 3.04 -14.66 -12.01
CA PRO A 170 2.00 -14.47 -13.04
C PRO A 170 0.56 -14.43 -12.50
N TRP A 171 0.30 -15.11 -11.37
CA TRP A 171 -1.02 -15.12 -10.72
C TRP A 171 -1.28 -13.91 -9.81
N GLU A 172 -0.24 -13.14 -9.47
CA GLU A 172 -0.35 -11.86 -8.74
C GLU A 172 -0.60 -10.69 -9.70
N ALA A 173 -0.28 -10.86 -10.98
CA ALA A 173 -0.63 -9.90 -12.03
C ALA A 173 -2.14 -9.89 -12.30
N TYR A 174 -2.70 -8.72 -12.57
CA TYR A 174 -4.15 -8.51 -12.75
C TYR A 174 -4.43 -7.48 -13.85
N THR A 175 -5.70 -7.19 -14.10
CA THR A 175 -6.13 -6.13 -15.03
C THR A 175 -6.92 -5.12 -14.21
N SER A 176 -6.46 -3.87 -14.12
CA SER A 176 -7.14 -2.85 -13.32
C SER A 176 -8.51 -2.48 -13.90
N ASP A 177 -9.48 -2.29 -13.03
CA ASP A 177 -10.81 -1.77 -13.32
C ASP A 177 -10.75 -0.27 -13.57
N THR A 178 -10.56 0.09 -14.83
CA THR A 178 -10.59 1.48 -15.29
C THR A 178 -11.98 2.10 -15.33
N THR A 179 -13.04 1.35 -14.99
CA THR A 179 -14.43 1.86 -14.94
C THR A 179 -14.80 2.51 -13.60
N ILE A 180 -13.90 2.44 -12.61
CA ILE A 180 -14.07 3.01 -11.28
C ILE A 180 -14.34 4.53 -11.30
N ASP A 181 -15.23 5.01 -10.42
CA ASP A 181 -15.58 6.43 -10.35
C ASP A 181 -14.43 7.28 -9.78
N LEU A 182 -13.74 7.99 -10.67
CA LEU A 182 -12.64 8.89 -10.32
C LEU A 182 -13.09 10.20 -9.67
N SER A 183 -14.37 10.56 -9.77
CA SER A 183 -14.91 11.86 -9.31
C SER A 183 -15.39 11.85 -7.86
N LYS A 184 -15.49 10.66 -7.25
CA LYS A 184 -15.95 10.47 -5.89
C LYS A 184 -15.02 11.16 -4.89
N HIS A 185 -15.62 11.99 -4.04
CA HIS A 185 -14.97 12.74 -2.97
C HIS A 185 -15.68 12.47 -1.64
N HIS A 186 -14.94 12.08 -0.62
CA HIS A 186 -15.51 11.93 0.71
C HIS A 186 -15.66 13.29 1.40
N LYS A 187 -16.89 13.78 1.57
CA LYS A 187 -17.12 15.06 2.26
C LYS A 187 -16.77 14.94 3.75
N PRO A 188 -15.85 15.76 4.30
CA PRO A 188 -15.47 15.68 5.72
C PRO A 188 -16.64 16.11 6.62
N LYS A 189 -17.21 15.17 7.38
CA LYS A 189 -18.38 15.42 8.23
C LYS A 189 -17.98 15.78 9.66
N VAL A 190 -17.09 14.99 10.25
CA VAL A 190 -16.68 15.13 11.66
C VAL A 190 -15.36 15.89 11.80
N LEU A 191 -15.02 16.31 13.02
CA LEU A 191 -13.79 17.07 13.29
C LEU A 191 -12.53 16.33 12.81
N LEU A 192 -12.41 15.03 13.08
CA LEU A 192 -11.25 14.24 12.63
C LEU A 192 -11.14 14.16 11.11
N ASP A 193 -12.26 14.06 10.38
CA ASP A 193 -12.23 14.10 8.91
C ASP A 193 -11.75 15.45 8.41
N LYS A 194 -12.20 16.54 9.04
CA LYS A 194 -11.77 17.89 8.68
C LYS A 194 -10.27 18.05 8.93
N ILE A 195 -9.77 17.56 10.07
CA ILE A 195 -8.34 17.57 10.37
C ILE A 195 -7.57 16.74 9.33
N ALA A 196 -8.03 15.53 9.00
CA ALA A 196 -7.38 14.67 8.00
C ALA A 196 -7.33 15.36 6.62
N TYR A 197 -8.46 15.92 6.17
CA TYR A 197 -8.55 16.66 4.92
C TYR A 197 -7.60 17.87 4.89
N TRP A 198 -7.61 18.68 5.94
CA TRP A 198 -6.72 19.84 6.04
C TRP A 198 -5.24 19.44 6.12
N THR A 199 -4.90 18.35 6.80
CA THR A 199 -3.54 17.80 6.82
C THR A 199 -3.08 17.49 5.41
N VAL A 200 -3.87 16.74 4.62
CA VAL A 200 -3.51 16.39 3.24
C VAL A 200 -3.39 17.62 2.36
N LYS A 201 -4.36 18.54 2.42
CA LYS A 201 -4.29 19.79 1.65
C LYS A 201 -3.09 20.65 2.03
N SER A 202 -2.70 20.66 3.30
CA SER A 202 -1.51 21.38 3.77
C SER A 202 -0.21 20.73 3.28
N LEU A 203 -0.14 19.39 3.24
CA LEU A 203 1.01 18.65 2.72
C LEU A 203 1.18 18.81 1.20
N ARG A 204 0.07 19.03 0.47
CA ARG A 204 0.11 19.25 -0.98
C ARG A 204 0.85 20.54 -1.36
N VAL A 205 0.66 21.64 -0.63
CA VAL A 205 1.26 22.94 -0.96
C VAL A 205 2.80 22.89 -1.11
N PRO A 206 3.58 22.45 -0.09
CA PRO A 206 5.03 22.39 -0.23
C PRO A 206 5.48 21.38 -1.29
N THR A 207 4.72 20.30 -1.48
CA THR A 207 4.99 19.28 -2.49
C THR A 207 4.84 19.84 -3.90
N ASP A 208 3.74 20.55 -4.18
CA ASP A 208 3.49 21.20 -5.48
C ASP A 208 4.57 22.26 -5.78
N ILE A 209 5.02 23.01 -4.77
CA ILE A 209 6.10 24.00 -4.90
C ILE A 209 7.45 23.32 -5.21
N PHE A 210 7.77 22.23 -4.50
CA PHE A 210 9.06 21.55 -4.63
C PHE A 210 9.20 20.82 -5.97
N PHE A 211 8.14 20.13 -6.42
CA PHE A 211 8.20 19.29 -7.62
C PHE A 211 7.77 20.00 -8.90
N GLN A 212 6.90 21.02 -8.80
CA GLN A 212 6.31 21.69 -9.95
C GLN A 212 5.78 20.66 -10.98
N ARG A 213 6.11 20.81 -12.27
CA ARG A 213 5.71 19.90 -13.36
C ARG A 213 6.68 18.74 -13.62
N ARG A 214 7.55 18.39 -12.67
CA ARG A 214 8.45 17.22 -12.81
C ARG A 214 7.70 15.91 -12.47
N TYR A 215 6.72 15.53 -13.30
CA TYR A 215 5.81 14.40 -13.02
C TYR A 215 6.52 13.09 -12.71
N GLY A 216 7.53 12.68 -13.48
CA GLY A 216 8.26 11.43 -13.23
C GLY A 216 8.98 11.41 -11.88
N CYS A 217 9.71 12.47 -11.53
CA CYS A 217 10.37 12.57 -10.23
C CYS A 217 9.37 12.74 -9.08
N ARG A 218 8.25 13.44 -9.31
CA ARG A 218 7.17 13.64 -8.35
C ARG A 218 6.48 12.32 -8.02
N ALA A 219 6.00 11.61 -9.04
CA ALA A 219 5.32 10.32 -8.89
C ALA A 219 6.24 9.37 -8.14
N MET A 220 7.44 9.10 -8.67
CA MET A 220 8.46 8.26 -8.01
C MET A 220 8.67 8.62 -6.54
N MET A 221 8.82 9.91 -6.20
CA MET A 221 9.02 10.29 -4.80
C MET A 221 7.76 10.11 -3.93
N LEU A 222 6.57 10.40 -4.45
CA LEU A 222 5.33 10.22 -3.71
C LEU A 222 5.00 8.74 -3.51
N GLU A 223 5.29 7.87 -4.49
CA GLU A 223 5.12 6.42 -4.36
C GLU A 223 5.96 5.84 -3.20
N THR A 224 7.16 6.41 -2.93
CA THR A 224 7.96 5.95 -1.78
C THR A 224 7.29 6.23 -0.43
N VAL A 225 6.38 7.20 -0.39
CA VAL A 225 5.62 7.57 0.81
C VAL A 225 4.27 6.83 0.81
N ALA A 226 3.61 6.71 -0.34
CA ALA A 226 2.32 6.03 -0.51
C ALA A 226 2.40 4.52 -0.19
N ALA A 227 3.55 3.87 -0.38
CA ALA A 227 3.74 2.47 0.04
C ALA A 227 3.84 2.25 1.56
N VAL A 228 3.98 3.31 2.37
CA VAL A 228 4.22 3.20 3.83
C VAL A 228 2.93 2.90 4.63
N PRO A 229 1.79 3.59 4.40
CA PRO A 229 0.57 3.40 5.16
C PRO A 229 0.04 1.97 5.21
N GLY A 230 -0.09 1.31 4.05
CA GLY A 230 -0.55 -0.08 3.97
C GLY A 230 0.35 -1.03 4.76
N MET A 231 1.67 -0.86 4.69
CA MET A 231 2.64 -1.66 5.43
C MET A 231 2.49 -1.47 6.94
N VAL A 232 2.37 -0.23 7.41
CA VAL A 232 2.20 0.09 8.84
C VAL A 232 0.87 -0.45 9.36
N GLY A 233 -0.22 -0.23 8.63
CA GLY A 233 -1.56 -0.69 9.01
C GLY A 233 -1.64 -2.22 9.04
N GLY A 234 -1.14 -2.88 7.99
CA GLY A 234 -1.06 -4.34 7.89
C GLY A 234 -0.22 -4.95 9.02
N MET A 235 0.95 -4.39 9.32
CA MET A 235 1.81 -4.81 10.43
C MET A 235 1.11 -4.66 11.79
N LEU A 236 0.50 -3.50 12.07
CA LEU A 236 -0.16 -3.25 13.36
C LEU A 236 -1.41 -4.14 13.55
N LEU A 237 -2.17 -4.39 12.48
CA LEU A 237 -3.27 -5.35 12.48
C LEU A 237 -2.78 -6.79 12.64
N HIS A 238 -1.67 -7.16 12.00
CA HIS A 238 -1.05 -8.46 12.16
C HIS A 238 -0.64 -8.73 13.61
N LEU A 239 0.10 -7.81 14.22
CA LEU A 239 0.46 -7.91 15.64
C LEU A 239 -0.76 -7.92 16.56
N ARG A 240 -1.85 -7.25 16.17
CA ARG A 240 -3.12 -7.28 16.91
C ARG A 240 -3.80 -8.63 16.83
N SER A 241 -3.87 -9.22 15.64
CA SER A 241 -4.41 -10.55 15.40
C SER A 241 -3.67 -11.58 16.24
N LEU A 242 -2.34 -11.55 16.25
CA LEU A 242 -1.51 -12.47 17.05
C LEU A 242 -1.76 -12.34 18.55
N ARG A 243 -1.70 -11.11 19.10
CA ARG A 243 -1.82 -10.90 20.56
C ARG A 243 -3.25 -11.13 21.10
N ARG A 244 -4.26 -11.10 20.22
CA ARG A 244 -5.66 -11.37 20.58
C ARG A 244 -6.14 -12.75 20.14
N PHE A 245 -5.35 -13.49 19.37
CA PHE A 245 -5.74 -14.75 18.74
C PHE A 245 -7.03 -14.65 17.90
N GLU A 246 -7.16 -13.58 17.11
CA GLU A 246 -8.35 -13.27 16.31
C GLU A 246 -8.06 -13.19 14.81
N GLN A 247 -9.01 -13.60 13.97
CA GLN A 247 -8.95 -13.36 12.52
C GLN A 247 -9.16 -11.87 12.19
N SER A 248 -8.59 -11.40 11.06
CA SER A 248 -8.51 -9.97 10.70
C SER A 248 -9.44 -9.54 9.55
N GLY A 249 -10.37 -10.39 9.13
CA GLY A 249 -11.35 -10.11 8.08
C GLY A 249 -10.74 -9.91 6.70
N GLY A 250 -9.49 -10.34 6.47
CA GLY A 250 -8.76 -10.09 5.23
C GLY A 250 -8.03 -8.74 5.19
N TRP A 251 -8.19 -7.87 6.18
CA TRP A 251 -7.60 -6.53 6.19
C TRP A 251 -6.07 -6.50 6.20
N ILE A 252 -5.42 -7.49 6.83
CA ILE A 252 -3.96 -7.60 6.77
C ILE A 252 -3.52 -7.78 5.31
N ARG A 253 -4.20 -8.66 4.57
CA ARG A 253 -3.87 -8.95 3.18
C ARG A 253 -4.13 -7.73 2.30
N ALA A 254 -5.31 -7.11 2.42
CA ALA A 254 -5.66 -5.92 1.63
C ALA A 254 -4.64 -4.78 1.80
N LEU A 255 -4.22 -4.48 3.03
CA LEU A 255 -3.26 -3.40 3.28
C LEU A 255 -1.83 -3.72 2.84
N LEU A 256 -1.42 -5.00 2.89
CA LEU A 256 -0.12 -5.41 2.37
C LEU A 256 -0.12 -5.47 0.83
N GLU A 257 -1.23 -5.85 0.21
CA GLU A 257 -1.42 -5.78 -1.25
C GLU A 257 -1.42 -4.33 -1.74
N GLU A 258 -2.08 -3.41 -1.03
CA GLU A 258 -1.98 -1.95 -1.29
C GLU A 258 -0.52 -1.47 -1.23
N ALA A 259 0.20 -1.77 -0.15
CA ALA A 259 1.60 -1.37 -0.02
C ALA A 259 2.52 -1.97 -1.11
N GLU A 260 2.22 -3.17 -1.57
CA GLU A 260 2.91 -3.78 -2.69
C GLU A 260 2.54 -3.12 -4.03
N ASN A 261 1.27 -2.78 -4.25
CA ASN A 261 0.82 -2.11 -5.45
C ASN A 261 1.49 -0.73 -5.61
N GLU A 262 1.52 0.07 -4.56
CA GLU A 262 2.25 1.35 -4.48
C GLU A 262 3.76 1.17 -4.79
N ARG A 263 4.36 0.08 -4.28
CA ARG A 263 5.75 -0.27 -4.62
C ARG A 263 5.90 -0.63 -6.09
N MET A 264 4.91 -1.24 -6.72
CA MET A 264 4.93 -1.56 -8.16
C MET A 264 4.74 -0.31 -9.03
N HIS A 265 4.00 0.69 -8.56
CA HIS A 265 3.97 2.03 -9.17
C HIS A 265 5.37 2.65 -9.16
N LEU A 266 6.03 2.66 -8.00
CA LEU A 266 7.41 3.14 -7.86
C LEU A 266 8.37 2.45 -8.84
N MET A 267 8.38 1.12 -8.86
CA MET A 267 9.29 0.36 -9.73
C MET A 267 9.03 0.63 -11.21
N THR A 268 7.77 0.84 -11.58
CA THR A 268 7.38 1.24 -12.94
C THR A 268 7.90 2.63 -13.30
N PHE A 269 7.71 3.62 -12.42
CA PHE A 269 8.18 4.97 -12.70
C PHE A 269 9.69 5.11 -12.63
N MET A 270 10.41 4.25 -11.92
CA MET A 270 11.88 4.21 -11.94
C MET A 270 12.46 3.80 -13.31
N GLU A 271 11.74 3.02 -14.11
CA GLU A 271 12.14 2.67 -15.48
C GLU A 271 11.99 3.86 -16.45
N VAL A 272 11.14 4.83 -16.09
CA VAL A 272 10.84 6.01 -16.91
C VAL A 272 11.61 7.24 -16.42
N ALA A 273 11.69 7.43 -15.11
CA ALA A 273 12.36 8.52 -14.44
C ALA A 273 13.69 8.01 -13.89
N ASN A 274 14.81 8.55 -14.37
CA ASN A 274 16.14 8.21 -13.87
C ASN A 274 16.44 9.01 -12.58
N PRO A 275 16.38 8.41 -11.36
CA PRO A 275 16.57 9.14 -10.13
C PRO A 275 18.01 9.64 -9.98
N LYS A 276 18.16 10.84 -9.45
CA LYS A 276 19.49 11.38 -9.14
C LYS A 276 19.96 10.90 -7.76
N TRP A 277 21.27 10.86 -7.56
CA TRP A 277 21.87 10.35 -6.32
C TRP A 277 21.38 11.07 -5.05
N TYR A 278 21.03 12.36 -5.14
CA TYR A 278 20.55 13.17 -4.03
C TYR A 278 19.07 12.93 -3.67
N GLU A 279 18.29 12.31 -4.57
CA GLU A 279 16.89 12.00 -4.30
C GLU A 279 16.77 10.84 -3.29
N ARG A 280 17.79 9.97 -3.20
CA ARG A 280 17.85 8.87 -2.21
C ARG A 280 17.94 9.35 -0.75
N PRO A 281 18.88 10.24 -0.36
CA PRO A 281 18.87 10.85 0.98
C PRO A 281 17.55 11.55 1.32
N LEU A 282 16.92 12.19 0.33
CA LEU A 282 15.63 12.86 0.53
C LEU A 282 14.51 11.86 0.81
N VAL A 283 14.43 10.76 0.05
CA VAL A 283 13.50 9.65 0.32
C VAL A 283 13.72 9.10 1.73
N LEU A 284 14.96 8.85 2.13
CA LEU A 284 15.28 8.35 3.48
C LEU A 284 14.81 9.31 4.58
N ALA A 285 15.04 10.62 4.41
CA ALA A 285 14.61 11.62 5.37
C ALA A 285 13.08 11.72 5.45
N VAL A 286 12.39 11.78 4.30
CA VAL A 286 10.93 11.86 4.24
C VAL A 286 10.29 10.60 4.82
N GLN A 287 10.75 9.41 4.43
CA GLN A 287 10.27 8.15 5.01
C GLN A 287 10.55 8.08 6.51
N GLY A 288 11.73 8.50 6.96
CA GLY A 288 12.08 8.54 8.39
C GLY A 288 11.09 9.37 9.21
N VAL A 289 10.68 10.54 8.71
CA VAL A 289 9.67 11.38 9.40
C VAL A 289 8.27 10.79 9.24
N PHE A 290 7.86 10.48 8.02
CA PHE A 290 6.49 10.06 7.69
C PHE A 290 6.13 8.72 8.32
N PHE A 291 7.02 7.73 8.25
CA PHE A 291 6.81 6.42 8.88
C PHE A 291 6.51 6.56 10.38
N ASN A 292 7.34 7.30 11.10
CA ASN A 292 7.18 7.47 12.55
C ASN A 292 5.89 8.25 12.89
N ALA A 293 5.59 9.32 12.14
CA ALA A 293 4.37 10.09 12.34
C ALA A 293 3.11 9.27 12.04
N TYR A 294 3.10 8.52 10.92
CA TYR A 294 1.98 7.68 10.52
C TYR A 294 1.79 6.50 11.47
N PHE A 295 2.88 5.84 11.89
CA PHE A 295 2.86 4.77 12.88
C PHE A 295 2.22 5.21 14.20
N LEU A 296 2.65 6.35 14.75
CA LEU A 296 2.06 6.90 15.96
C LEU A 296 0.60 7.29 15.74
N GLY A 297 0.30 7.92 14.60
CA GLY A 297 -1.06 8.29 14.21
C GLY A 297 -2.00 7.08 14.14
N TYR A 298 -1.54 5.96 13.58
CA TYR A 298 -2.31 4.73 13.49
C TYR A 298 -2.55 4.08 14.85
N ILE A 299 -1.55 4.09 15.75
CA ILE A 299 -1.72 3.61 17.14
C ILE A 299 -2.79 4.43 17.86
N VAL A 300 -2.73 5.76 17.73
CA VAL A 300 -3.67 6.67 18.40
C VAL A 300 -5.06 6.54 17.79
N SER A 301 -5.17 6.46 16.46
CA SER A 301 -6.44 6.46 15.77
C SER A 301 -6.37 5.86 14.36
N PRO A 302 -6.66 4.55 14.20
CA PRO A 302 -6.73 3.91 12.89
C PRO A 302 -7.72 4.58 11.94
N LYS A 303 -8.87 5.05 12.46
CA LYS A 303 -9.87 5.81 11.69
C LYS A 303 -9.30 7.06 11.04
N PHE A 304 -8.48 7.82 11.79
CA PHE A 304 -7.87 9.04 11.29
C PHE A 304 -6.79 8.70 10.27
N ALA A 305 -5.98 7.68 10.55
CA ALA A 305 -4.93 7.24 9.64
C ALA A 305 -5.49 6.81 8.28
N HIS A 306 -6.50 5.92 8.26
CA HIS A 306 -7.18 5.53 7.02
C HIS A 306 -7.86 6.70 6.32
N ARG A 307 -8.45 7.65 7.06
CA ARG A 307 -9.06 8.84 6.45
C ARG A 307 -8.01 9.78 5.82
N VAL A 308 -6.83 9.90 6.42
CA VAL A 308 -5.70 10.64 5.82
C VAL A 308 -5.28 9.98 4.51
N VAL A 309 -5.11 8.66 4.48
CA VAL A 309 -4.76 7.91 3.26
C VAL A 309 -5.83 8.10 2.19
N GLY A 310 -7.12 7.91 2.52
CA GLY A 310 -8.20 8.12 1.56
C GLY A 310 -8.20 9.52 0.92
N TYR A 311 -7.79 10.56 1.65
CA TYR A 311 -7.60 11.89 1.05
C TYR A 311 -6.28 12.04 0.28
N LEU A 312 -5.19 11.37 0.67
CA LEU A 312 -3.95 11.33 -0.11
C LEU A 312 -4.25 10.75 -1.50
N GLU A 313 -5.03 9.68 -1.57
CA GLU A 313 -5.36 9.04 -2.86
C GLU A 313 -6.28 9.90 -3.71
N GLU A 314 -7.18 10.69 -3.11
CA GLU A 314 -7.92 11.71 -3.86
C GLU A 314 -6.98 12.74 -4.54
N GLU A 315 -5.89 13.12 -3.86
CA GLU A 315 -4.88 13.99 -4.47
C GLU A 315 -4.01 13.26 -5.51
N ALA A 316 -3.76 11.95 -5.33
CA ALA A 316 -3.07 11.12 -6.30
C ALA A 316 -3.87 11.01 -7.60
N ILE A 317 -5.16 10.67 -7.52
CA ILE A 317 -6.09 10.62 -8.67
C ILE A 317 -6.10 11.95 -9.42
N HIS A 318 -6.15 13.06 -8.70
CA HIS A 318 -6.07 14.39 -9.31
C HIS A 318 -4.73 14.60 -10.03
N SER A 319 -3.61 14.27 -9.38
CA SER A 319 -2.26 14.42 -9.94
C SER A 319 -2.08 13.59 -11.21
N TYR A 320 -2.56 12.35 -11.23
CA TYR A 320 -2.52 11.48 -12.42
C TYR A 320 -3.46 11.92 -13.52
N THR A 321 -4.60 12.53 -13.19
CA THR A 321 -5.49 13.15 -14.18
C THR A 321 -4.81 14.34 -14.86
N GLU A 322 -4.07 15.16 -14.12
CA GLU A 322 -3.26 16.22 -14.72
C GLU A 322 -2.12 15.67 -15.58
N PHE A 323 -1.49 14.58 -15.15
CA PHE A 323 -0.46 13.90 -15.94
C PHE A 323 -1.02 13.40 -17.27
N LEU A 324 -2.17 12.72 -17.28
CA LEU A 324 -2.83 12.28 -18.52
C LEU A 324 -3.15 13.46 -19.45
N ARG A 325 -3.67 14.56 -18.92
CA ARG A 325 -3.93 15.78 -19.70
C ARG A 325 -2.67 16.34 -20.35
N ASP A 326 -1.52 16.26 -19.68
CA ASP A 326 -0.24 16.73 -20.20
C ASP A 326 0.34 15.76 -21.26
N LEU A 327 0.11 14.45 -21.13
CA LEU A 327 0.43 13.45 -22.15
C LEU A 327 -0.42 13.63 -23.42
N GLU A 328 -1.74 13.81 -23.26
CA GLU A 328 -2.67 14.01 -24.38
C GLU A 328 -2.40 15.31 -25.13
N ALA A 329 -2.01 16.36 -24.41
CA ALA A 329 -1.63 17.64 -25.00
C ALA A 329 -0.21 17.64 -25.61
N GLY A 330 0.51 16.52 -25.55
CA GLY A 330 1.88 16.40 -26.08
C GLY A 330 2.93 17.21 -25.32
N ARG A 331 2.64 17.64 -24.09
CA ARG A 331 3.62 18.32 -23.20
C ARG A 331 4.62 17.34 -22.62
N ILE A 332 4.22 16.07 -22.49
CA ILE A 332 5.08 14.98 -22.04
C ILE A 332 5.09 13.92 -23.14
N GLU A 333 6.28 13.38 -23.43
CA GLU A 333 6.42 12.32 -24.41
C GLU A 333 5.77 11.03 -23.89
N ASN A 334 4.85 10.48 -24.69
CA ASN A 334 4.18 9.23 -24.37
C ASN A 334 5.08 8.04 -24.75
N VAL A 335 6.14 7.76 -24.00
CA VAL A 335 7.10 6.66 -24.31
C VAL A 335 6.45 5.27 -24.22
N PRO A 336 7.05 4.21 -24.80
CA PRO A 336 6.59 2.83 -24.59
C PRO A 336 6.51 2.46 -23.10
N ALA A 337 5.51 1.67 -22.72
CA ALA A 337 5.33 1.24 -21.34
C ALA A 337 6.50 0.34 -20.89
N PRO A 338 7.02 0.51 -19.66
CA PRO A 338 8.00 -0.41 -19.10
C PRO A 338 7.47 -1.85 -19.07
N ARG A 339 8.35 -2.83 -19.30
CA ARG A 339 7.94 -4.24 -19.36
C ARG A 339 7.33 -4.72 -18.05
N ILE A 340 7.81 -4.22 -16.91
CA ILE A 340 7.26 -4.53 -15.58
C ILE A 340 5.79 -4.12 -15.47
N ALA A 341 5.42 -2.96 -16.04
CA ALA A 341 4.05 -2.49 -16.05
C ALA A 341 3.15 -3.35 -16.95
N ILE A 342 3.65 -3.70 -18.14
CA ILE A 342 2.94 -4.56 -19.09
C ILE A 342 2.61 -5.90 -18.43
N ASP A 343 3.59 -6.54 -17.80
CA ASP A 343 3.40 -7.86 -17.21
C ASP A 343 2.59 -7.81 -15.90
N TYR A 344 2.71 -6.73 -15.09
CA TYR A 344 1.98 -6.58 -13.81
C TYR A 344 0.48 -6.25 -14.01
N TRP A 345 0.16 -5.26 -14.85
CA TRP A 345 -1.23 -4.85 -15.16
C TRP A 345 -1.82 -5.55 -16.38
N ARG A 346 -1.11 -6.53 -16.94
CA ARG A 346 -1.51 -7.30 -18.14
C ARG A 346 -1.92 -6.40 -19.30
N LEU A 347 -1.17 -5.32 -19.51
CA LEU A 347 -1.41 -4.38 -20.60
C LEU A 347 -1.07 -5.01 -21.96
N PRO A 348 -1.63 -4.49 -23.07
CA PRO A 348 -1.18 -4.84 -24.41
C PRO A 348 0.33 -4.64 -24.60
N ALA A 349 0.96 -5.45 -25.46
CA ALA A 349 2.40 -5.39 -25.68
C ALA A 349 2.90 -4.06 -26.30
N ASP A 350 2.02 -3.32 -26.97
CA ASP A 350 2.24 -2.00 -27.56
C ASP A 350 1.79 -0.84 -26.67
N ALA A 351 1.40 -1.12 -25.41
CA ALA A 351 1.00 -0.11 -24.44
C ALA A 351 2.07 0.97 -24.25
N ARG A 352 1.61 2.20 -24.00
CA ARG A 352 2.45 3.36 -23.79
C ARG A 352 2.25 3.94 -22.39
N LEU A 353 3.04 4.94 -22.03
CA LEU A 353 3.02 5.60 -20.72
C LEU A 353 1.61 6.09 -20.34
N LYS A 354 0.80 6.57 -21.28
CA LYS A 354 -0.59 6.96 -21.03
C LYS A 354 -1.44 5.80 -20.48
N ASP A 355 -1.21 4.58 -20.94
CA ASP A 355 -2.00 3.40 -20.57
C ASP A 355 -1.61 2.96 -19.16
N VAL A 356 -0.30 3.03 -18.85
CA VAL A 356 0.25 2.84 -17.49
C VAL A 356 -0.34 3.84 -16.51
N VAL A 357 -0.30 5.15 -16.83
CA VAL A 357 -0.85 6.18 -15.95
C VAL A 357 -2.36 6.01 -15.76
N THR A 358 -3.07 5.47 -16.76
CA THR A 358 -4.50 5.19 -16.66
C THR A 358 -4.81 4.09 -15.65
N VAL A 359 -4.05 2.99 -15.66
CA VAL A 359 -4.24 1.88 -14.71
C VAL A 359 -3.75 2.22 -13.31
N VAL A 360 -2.63 2.93 -13.18
CA VAL A 360 -2.15 3.46 -11.90
C VAL A 360 -3.20 4.35 -11.25
N ARG A 361 -3.79 5.29 -12.01
CA ARG A 361 -4.87 6.15 -11.51
C ARG A 361 -6.11 5.36 -11.05
N ALA A 362 -6.38 4.21 -11.68
CA ALA A 362 -7.48 3.34 -11.27
C ALA A 362 -7.16 2.64 -9.93
N ASP A 363 -5.93 2.17 -9.76
CA ASP A 363 -5.45 1.63 -8.48
C ASP A 363 -5.57 2.68 -7.35
N GLU A 364 -5.20 3.94 -7.59
CA GLU A 364 -5.38 5.03 -6.61
C GLU A 364 -6.85 5.22 -6.21
N ALA A 365 -7.78 5.13 -7.18
CA ALA A 365 -9.20 5.22 -6.90
C ALA A 365 -9.71 4.03 -6.09
N HIS A 366 -9.11 2.87 -6.27
CA HIS A 366 -9.37 1.69 -5.45
C HIS A 366 -8.85 1.90 -4.01
N HIS A 367 -7.59 2.30 -3.83
CA HIS A 367 -7.00 2.60 -2.52
C HIS A 367 -7.79 3.68 -1.77
N ARG A 368 -8.23 4.73 -2.47
CA ARG A 368 -9.14 5.76 -1.95
C ARG A 368 -10.39 5.15 -1.32
N ASP A 369 -11.07 4.29 -2.07
CA ASP A 369 -12.35 3.71 -1.68
C ASP A 369 -12.18 2.74 -0.50
N VAL A 370 -11.14 1.91 -0.53
CA VAL A 370 -10.81 0.97 0.55
C VAL A 370 -10.47 1.71 1.84
N ASN A 371 -9.63 2.74 1.78
CA ASN A 371 -9.23 3.50 2.97
C ASN A 371 -10.37 4.35 3.53
N HIS A 372 -11.19 5.00 2.70
CA HIS A 372 -12.39 5.68 3.19
C HIS A 372 -13.38 4.72 3.85
N PHE A 373 -13.55 3.52 3.28
CA PHE A 373 -14.39 2.46 3.84
C PHE A 373 -13.83 1.95 5.18
N ALA A 374 -12.53 1.70 5.29
CA ALA A 374 -11.87 1.31 6.53
C ALA A 374 -12.09 2.34 7.65
N ALA A 375 -11.97 3.62 7.32
CA ALA A 375 -12.26 4.71 8.25
C ALA A 375 -13.74 4.71 8.68
N ASP A 376 -14.68 4.52 7.74
CA ASP A 376 -16.12 4.50 8.03
C ASP A 376 -16.51 3.33 8.94
N ILE A 377 -15.92 2.13 8.76
CA ILE A 377 -16.12 0.98 9.66
C ILE A 377 -15.79 1.37 11.09
N HIS A 378 -14.62 1.99 11.30
CA HIS A 378 -14.22 2.44 12.62
C HIS A 378 -15.12 3.54 13.18
N PHE A 379 -15.64 4.45 12.34
CA PHE A 379 -16.58 5.48 12.77
C PHE A 379 -17.93 4.92 13.22
N GLN A 380 -18.38 3.84 12.57
CA GLN A 380 -19.62 3.15 12.93
C GLN A 380 -19.48 2.25 14.16
N GLY A 381 -18.29 2.20 14.78
CA GLY A 381 -18.00 1.32 15.91
C GLY A 381 -17.92 -0.16 15.51
N LEU A 382 -17.86 -0.45 14.22
CA LEU A 382 -17.73 -1.80 13.71
C LEU A 382 -16.28 -2.27 13.81
N GLU A 383 -16.10 -3.57 13.97
CA GLU A 383 -14.79 -4.19 14.00
C GLU A 383 -14.44 -4.75 12.62
N LEU A 384 -13.19 -4.53 12.19
CA LEU A 384 -12.66 -5.02 10.90
C LEU A 384 -12.75 -6.55 10.74
N ASN A 385 -12.74 -7.31 11.85
CA ASN A 385 -12.90 -8.77 11.80
C ASN A 385 -14.33 -9.22 11.47
N LYS A 386 -15.33 -8.34 11.62
CA LYS A 386 -16.75 -8.59 11.30
C LYS A 386 -17.19 -7.94 9.98
N THR A 387 -16.42 -6.98 9.49
CA THR A 387 -16.65 -6.32 8.21
C THR A 387 -15.47 -6.64 7.29
N PRO A 388 -15.55 -7.69 6.46
CA PRO A 388 -14.40 -8.17 5.71
C PRO A 388 -13.90 -7.12 4.72
N ALA A 389 -12.59 -7.15 4.47
CA ALA A 389 -11.95 -6.34 3.44
C ALA A 389 -12.45 -6.76 2.04
N PRO A 390 -12.62 -5.82 1.10
CA PRO A 390 -13.01 -6.13 -0.28
C PRO A 390 -11.84 -6.73 -1.07
N LEU A 391 -11.44 -7.97 -0.73
CA LEU A 391 -10.34 -8.66 -1.42
C LEU A 391 -10.68 -8.97 -2.88
N GLY A 392 -9.70 -8.80 -3.77
CA GLY A 392 -9.86 -9.09 -5.19
C GLY A 392 -10.75 -8.08 -5.94
N TYR A 393 -11.07 -6.96 -5.31
CA TYR A 393 -11.67 -5.81 -5.96
C TYR A 393 -10.53 -5.07 -6.65
N HIS A 394 -10.24 -5.36 -7.91
CA HIS A 394 -9.20 -4.68 -8.70
C HIS A 394 -9.73 -4.30 -10.06
#